data_AF-A0A839JMY4-F1
#
_entry.id   AF-A0A839JMY4-F1
#
_cell.length_a   1.000
_cell.length_b   1.000
_cell.length_c   1.000
_cell.angle_alpha   90.00
_cell.angle_beta   90.00
_cell.angle_gamma   90.00
#
_symmetry.space_group_name_H-M   'P 1'
#
loop_
_entity.id
_entity.type
_entity.pdbx_description
1 polymer ?
#
loop_
_entity_poly.entity_id
_entity_poly.type
_entity_poly.pdbx_seq_one_letter_code
_entity_poly.pdbx_strand_id
1 'polypeptide(L)'
;MEQPTSRFNNTNHRVVDIYSDFDGVISPFELRNAVHPELVKPTNQDEPYPIDQRGYYNSIVWSSEMLNQVKDMIDHQPIRWHWLTSNERWMVALDQAIGINHDDVDTEAFFDQDSDGGIVGGDRLGAIAVALTKRLTDRTKAPSRGVVWMDAAPEIRQEPHRVDQLRQMVGEFGVDMLVINPDSYKGISRQEMEQVTDFIAEH
;
A
#
# COMPACT_ATOMS: atom_id res chain seq x y z
N MET A 1 25.57 0.54 20.88
CA MET A 1 24.32 0.09 20.24
C MET A 1 24.01 1.14 19.19
N GLU A 2 24.35 0.86 17.94
CA GLU A 2 23.97 1.71 16.82
C GLU A 2 22.47 1.51 16.57
N GLN A 3 21.72 2.60 16.53
CA GLN A 3 20.32 2.53 16.08
C GLN A 3 20.34 2.08 14.62
N PRO A 4 19.44 1.16 14.19
CA PRO A 4 19.28 0.88 12.78
C PRO A 4 18.86 2.19 12.09
N THR A 5 19.78 2.78 11.32
CA THR A 5 19.46 3.92 10.48
C THR A 5 18.53 3.42 9.38
N SER A 6 17.26 3.85 9.41
CA SER A 6 16.30 3.59 8.34
C SER A 6 16.96 3.80 6.97
N ARG A 7 16.77 2.83 6.06
CA ARG A 7 17.36 2.81 4.71
C ARG A 7 17.03 4.09 3.92
N PHE A 8 15.97 4.81 4.31
CA PHE A 8 15.45 5.99 3.63
C PHE A 8 16.04 7.33 4.07
N ASN A 9 16.96 7.34 5.05
CA ASN A 9 17.64 8.55 5.51
C ASN A 9 18.84 8.95 4.64
N ASN A 10 19.13 8.18 3.58
CA ASN A 10 20.24 8.48 2.68
C ASN A 10 19.77 9.28 1.46
N THR A 11 20.00 10.60 1.46
CA THR A 11 19.56 11.54 0.42
C THR A 11 20.25 11.37 -0.95
N ASN A 12 21.24 10.48 -1.06
CA ASN A 12 22.04 10.29 -2.27
C ASN A 12 21.46 9.26 -3.26
N HIS A 13 20.46 8.48 -2.87
CA HIS A 13 19.79 7.51 -3.74
C HIS A 13 18.34 7.92 -3.97
N ARG A 14 17.88 7.84 -5.23
CA ARG A 14 16.46 8.02 -5.54
C ARG A 14 15.73 6.70 -5.37
N VAL A 15 14.46 6.77 -4.97
CA VAL A 15 13.62 5.59 -4.71
C VAL A 15 12.28 5.70 -5.42
N VAL A 16 11.59 4.59 -5.65
CA VAL A 16 10.18 4.61 -6.08
C VAL A 16 9.29 4.58 -4.85
N ASP A 17 8.36 5.53 -4.75
CA ASP A 17 7.35 5.56 -3.69
C ASP A 17 6.14 4.73 -4.15
N ILE A 18 5.79 3.69 -3.39
CA ILE A 18 4.64 2.82 -3.66
C ILE A 18 3.58 3.07 -2.60
N TYR A 19 2.42 3.55 -3.02
CA TYR A 19 1.24 3.76 -2.18
C TYR A 19 0.25 2.64 -2.45
N SER A 20 0.01 1.79 -1.46
CA SER A 20 -0.89 0.64 -1.60
C SER A 20 -1.99 0.66 -0.55
N ASP A 21 -3.24 0.64 -1.00
CA ASP A 21 -4.29 0.09 -0.14
C ASP A 21 -3.97 -1.38 0.14
N PHE A 22 -4.46 -1.87 1.26
CA PHE A 22 -4.41 -3.27 1.59
C PHE A 22 -5.66 -4.00 1.09
N ASP A 23 -6.83 -3.43 1.37
CA ASP A 23 -8.14 -4.01 1.05
C ASP A 23 -8.48 -3.82 -0.43
N GLY A 24 -8.98 -4.87 -1.07
CA GLY A 24 -9.23 -4.92 -2.50
C GLY A 24 -7.98 -4.91 -3.39
N VAL A 25 -6.78 -4.75 -2.83
CA VAL A 25 -5.50 -4.68 -3.57
C VAL A 25 -4.62 -5.88 -3.24
N ILE A 26 -4.11 -5.96 -2.00
CA ILE A 26 -3.30 -7.10 -1.55
C ILE A 26 -4.20 -8.21 -1.01
N SER A 27 -5.26 -7.82 -0.29
CA SER A 27 -6.33 -8.69 0.18
C SER A 27 -7.58 -8.48 -0.65
N PRO A 28 -8.17 -9.50 -1.28
CA PRO A 28 -9.47 -9.36 -1.95
C PRO A 28 -10.67 -9.22 -0.98
N PHE A 29 -10.42 -9.22 0.34
CA PHE A 29 -11.45 -9.13 1.38
C PHE A 29 -11.23 -7.88 2.24
N GLU A 30 -12.31 -7.16 2.55
CA GLU A 30 -12.29 -6.03 3.48
C GLU A 30 -11.99 -6.49 4.91
N LEU A 31 -11.02 -5.83 5.56
CA LEU A 31 -10.67 -6.07 6.96
C LEU A 31 -11.71 -5.55 7.97
N ARG A 32 -12.80 -4.91 7.50
CA ARG A 32 -13.76 -4.16 8.32
C ARG A 32 -14.41 -4.94 9.46
N ASN A 33 -14.37 -6.28 9.46
CA ASN A 33 -15.00 -7.13 10.50
C ASN A 33 -14.08 -8.21 11.10
N ALA A 34 -12.78 -8.21 10.81
CA ALA A 34 -11.87 -9.25 11.26
C ALA A 34 -10.47 -8.63 11.39
N VAL A 35 -9.84 -8.61 12.56
CA VAL A 35 -9.06 -9.75 13.06
C VAL A 35 -8.46 -9.32 14.41
N HIS A 36 -8.45 -10.18 15.43
CA HIS A 36 -7.58 -10.00 16.60
C HIS A 36 -6.11 -10.20 16.15
N PRO A 37 -5.12 -9.38 16.56
CA PRO A 37 -3.73 -9.46 16.04
C PRO A 37 -3.10 -10.87 16.07
N GLU A 38 -3.55 -11.72 17.01
CA GLU A 38 -3.13 -13.12 17.18
C GLU A 38 -3.60 -14.09 16.06
N LEU A 39 -4.47 -13.64 15.15
CA LEU A 39 -5.04 -14.47 14.08
C LEU A 39 -4.48 -14.14 12.69
N VAL A 40 -3.56 -13.17 12.59
CA VAL A 40 -2.77 -12.99 11.37
C VAL A 40 -1.71 -14.09 11.38
N LYS A 41 -1.99 -15.20 10.70
CA LYS A 41 -1.05 -16.32 10.59
C LYS A 41 -0.75 -16.56 9.11
N PRO A 42 0.53 -16.57 8.69
CA PRO A 42 0.88 -17.03 7.35
C PRO A 42 0.46 -18.49 7.23
N THR A 43 -0.42 -18.82 6.28
CA THR A 43 -0.80 -20.21 5.99
C THR A 43 0.05 -20.72 4.83
N ASN A 44 0.64 -21.92 5.00
CA ASN A 44 1.30 -22.65 3.91
C ASN A 44 0.30 -23.38 2.99
N GLN A 45 -0.99 -22.99 3.01
CA GLN A 45 -2.07 -23.75 2.39
C GLN A 45 -2.91 -22.82 1.51
N ASP A 46 -2.93 -23.12 0.21
CA ASP A 46 -3.79 -22.52 -0.82
C ASP A 46 -5.29 -22.90 -0.67
N GLU A 47 -5.76 -23.18 0.55
CA GLU A 47 -7.14 -23.61 0.82
C GLU A 47 -7.91 -22.58 1.68
N PRO A 48 -9.17 -22.24 1.33
CA PRO A 48 -10.00 -21.38 2.15
C PRO A 48 -10.45 -22.09 3.42
N TYR A 49 -10.05 -21.58 4.59
CA TYR A 49 -10.52 -22.10 5.88
C TYR A 49 -11.98 -21.70 6.17
N PRO A 50 -12.76 -22.54 6.85
CA PRO A 50 -14.17 -22.29 7.13
C PRO A 50 -14.39 -21.26 8.26
N ILE A 51 -15.46 -20.48 8.11
CA ILE A 51 -16.00 -19.51 9.08
C ILE A 51 -16.73 -20.28 10.21
N ASP A 52 -16.45 -19.97 11.48
CA ASP A 52 -17.15 -20.52 12.66
C ASP A 52 -18.52 -19.83 12.89
N GLN A 53 -19.51 -20.61 13.31
CA GLN A 53 -20.91 -20.26 13.60
C GLN A 53 -21.10 -19.37 14.85
N ARG A 54 -20.03 -18.76 15.40
CA ARG A 54 -20.07 -17.88 16.58
C ARG A 54 -19.85 -16.40 16.30
N GLY A 55 -19.91 -15.97 15.03
CA GLY A 55 -20.18 -14.59 14.65
C GLY A 55 -18.98 -13.63 14.60
N TYR A 56 -17.77 -14.14 14.74
CA TYR A 56 -16.52 -13.45 14.37
C TYR A 56 -15.59 -14.49 13.72
N TYR A 57 -14.49 -14.05 13.11
CA TYR A 57 -13.45 -14.85 12.43
C TYR A 57 -13.61 -14.98 10.90
N ASN A 58 -13.23 -13.93 10.16
CA ASN A 58 -12.68 -14.13 8.82
C ASN A 58 -11.16 -14.35 8.97
N SER A 59 -10.70 -15.56 8.69
CA SER A 59 -9.27 -15.80 8.47
C SER A 59 -8.91 -15.12 7.16
N ILE A 60 -7.97 -14.15 7.19
CA ILE A 60 -7.60 -13.46 5.97
C ILE A 60 -6.60 -14.35 5.23
N VAL A 61 -6.99 -14.79 4.03
CA VAL A 61 -6.19 -15.70 3.19
C VAL A 61 -5.64 -14.90 2.02
N TRP A 62 -4.32 -14.85 1.89
CA TRP A 62 -3.63 -14.23 0.76
C TRP A 62 -2.71 -15.24 0.09
N SER A 63 -2.38 -14.97 -1.16
CA SER A 63 -1.36 -15.75 -1.84
C SER A 63 -0.02 -15.52 -1.15
N SER A 64 0.58 -16.59 -0.62
CA SER A 64 1.95 -16.56 -0.07
C SER A 64 2.96 -16.10 -1.14
N GLU A 65 2.70 -16.38 -2.43
CA GLU A 65 3.48 -15.86 -3.55
C GLU A 65 3.48 -14.33 -3.58
N MET A 66 2.29 -13.71 -3.48
CA MET A 66 2.12 -12.25 -3.50
C MET A 66 2.77 -11.59 -2.29
N LEU A 67 2.57 -12.15 -1.10
CA LEU A 67 3.20 -11.63 0.12
C LEU A 67 4.72 -11.71 0.09
N ASN A 68 5.25 -12.85 -0.36
CA ASN A 68 6.69 -13.02 -0.51
C ASN A 68 7.25 -12.05 -1.54
N GLN A 69 6.51 -11.75 -2.62
CA GLN A 69 6.91 -10.75 -3.59
C GLN A 69 6.91 -9.33 -3.02
N VAL A 70 5.88 -8.93 -2.26
CA VAL A 70 5.85 -7.62 -1.57
C VAL A 70 7.01 -7.51 -0.59
N LYS A 71 7.25 -8.56 0.21
CA LYS A 71 8.37 -8.62 1.14
C LYS A 71 9.72 -8.50 0.43
N ASP A 72 9.94 -9.28 -0.62
CA ASP A 72 11.17 -9.26 -1.42
C ASP A 72 11.42 -7.88 -2.04
N MET A 73 10.37 -7.23 -2.54
CA MET A 73 10.46 -5.85 -3.04
C MET A 73 10.90 -4.88 -1.94
N ILE A 74 10.29 -4.91 -0.76
CA ILE A 74 10.63 -4.02 0.36
C ILE A 74 12.07 -4.27 0.85
N ASP A 75 12.46 -5.54 0.97
CA ASP A 75 13.78 -5.93 1.48
C ASP A 75 14.90 -5.58 0.48
N HIS A 76 14.66 -5.69 -0.83
CA HIS A 76 15.74 -5.72 -1.82
C HIS A 76 15.72 -4.56 -2.83
N GLN A 77 14.56 -4.00 -3.15
CA GLN A 77 14.46 -2.94 -4.16
C GLN A 77 14.69 -1.54 -3.54
N PRO A 78 15.12 -0.54 -4.34
CA PRO A 78 15.20 0.85 -3.90
C PRO A 78 13.79 1.49 -3.90
N ILE A 79 12.87 0.91 -3.13
CA ILE A 79 11.48 1.38 -3.00
C ILE A 79 11.22 1.87 -1.59
N ARG A 80 10.24 2.77 -1.45
CA ARG A 80 9.63 3.14 -0.18
C ARG A 80 8.16 2.77 -0.25
N TRP A 81 7.71 1.89 0.64
CA TRP A 81 6.33 1.43 0.67
C TRP A 81 5.51 2.26 1.65
N HIS A 82 4.31 2.65 1.24
CA HIS A 82 3.35 3.45 1.99
C HIS A 82 2.02 2.70 2.06
N TRP A 83 1.63 2.26 3.25
CA TRP A 83 0.30 1.68 3.47
C TRP A 83 -0.76 2.80 3.52
N LEU A 84 -1.81 2.67 2.71
CA LEU A 84 -2.97 3.55 2.75
C LEU A 84 -4.03 2.96 3.68
N THR A 85 -4.15 3.48 4.91
CA THR A 85 -5.11 2.93 5.88
C THR A 85 -5.62 3.98 6.87
N SER A 86 -6.80 3.73 7.48
CA SER A 86 -7.26 4.44 8.69
C SER A 86 -6.60 3.91 9.95
N ASN A 87 -6.05 2.70 9.92
CA ASN A 87 -5.74 1.98 11.15
C ASN A 87 -4.31 1.44 11.15
N GLU A 88 -3.40 2.31 11.55
CA GLU A 88 -1.97 2.06 11.69
C GLU A 88 -1.67 0.82 12.55
N ARG A 89 -2.45 0.58 13.61
CA ARG A 89 -2.26 -0.59 14.48
C ARG A 89 -2.43 -1.91 13.72
N TRP A 90 -3.29 -1.94 12.71
CA TRP A 90 -3.44 -3.13 11.88
C TRP A 90 -2.25 -3.34 10.95
N MET A 91 -1.68 -2.27 10.41
CA MET A 91 -0.52 -2.37 9.52
C MET A 91 0.72 -2.86 10.27
N VAL A 92 0.92 -2.43 11.52
CA VAL A 92 1.99 -2.98 12.38
C VAL A 92 1.85 -4.50 12.55
N ALA A 93 0.64 -4.98 12.84
CA ALA A 93 0.38 -6.42 13.02
C ALA A 93 0.52 -7.20 11.69
N LEU A 94 0.09 -6.58 10.58
CA LEU A 94 0.25 -7.09 9.23
C LEU A 94 1.73 -7.26 8.87
N ASP A 95 2.53 -6.21 9.03
CA ASP A 95 3.96 -6.22 8.70
C ASP A 95 4.69 -7.30 9.49
N GLN A 96 4.38 -7.43 10.78
CA GLN A 96 4.92 -8.51 11.64
C GLN A 96 4.58 -9.90 11.12
N ALA A 97 3.35 -10.11 10.63
CA ALA A 97 2.92 -11.41 10.11
C ALA A 97 3.54 -11.75 8.75
N ILE A 98 3.80 -10.75 7.91
CA ILE A 98 4.52 -10.90 6.63
C ILE A 98 6.04 -11.03 6.86
N GLY A 99 6.54 -10.58 8.01
CA GLY A 99 7.96 -10.49 8.30
C GLY A 99 8.62 -9.27 7.66
N ILE A 100 7.84 -8.22 7.40
CA ILE A 100 8.31 -6.88 7.03
C ILE A 100 8.69 -6.16 8.31
N ASN A 101 9.83 -5.47 8.30
CA ASN A 101 10.17 -4.56 9.37
C ASN A 101 9.33 -3.28 9.23
N HIS A 102 8.48 -2.98 10.21
CA HIS A 102 7.59 -1.82 10.15
C HIS A 102 8.36 -0.48 10.03
N ASP A 103 9.61 -0.41 10.51
CA ASP A 103 10.45 0.79 10.35
C ASP A 103 10.91 1.04 8.89
N ASP A 104 10.71 0.05 8.00
CA ASP A 104 11.05 0.10 6.58
C ASP A 104 9.83 0.39 5.68
N VAL A 105 8.66 0.63 6.28
CA VAL A 105 7.45 1.07 5.58
C VAL A 105 6.86 2.30 6.27
N ASP A 106 6.28 3.20 5.50
CA ASP A 106 5.52 4.32 6.03
C ASP A 106 4.02 3.95 6.05
N THR A 107 3.27 4.48 7.01
CA THR A 107 1.81 4.40 7.01
C THR A 107 1.25 5.79 6.80
N GLU A 108 0.50 5.97 5.72
CA GLU A 108 -0.17 7.22 5.45
C GLU A 108 -1.63 7.10 5.89
N ALA A 109 -2.02 7.98 6.81
CA ALA A 109 -3.39 8.09 7.26
C ALA A 109 -4.24 8.71 6.14
N PHE A 110 -4.86 7.85 5.34
CA PHE A 110 -5.72 8.23 4.21
C PHE A 110 -7.16 8.54 4.63
N PHE A 111 -7.51 8.15 5.85
CA PHE A 111 -8.88 8.02 6.29
C PHE A 111 -9.02 8.64 7.68
N ASP A 112 -10.08 9.42 7.88
CA ASP A 112 -10.45 9.94 9.19
C ASP A 112 -10.73 8.77 10.15
N GLN A 113 -9.92 8.68 11.22
CA GLN A 113 -10.02 7.66 12.27
C GLN A 113 -11.34 7.75 13.06
N ASP A 114 -11.98 8.93 13.07
CA ASP A 114 -13.19 9.20 13.84
C ASP A 114 -14.48 8.99 13.02
N SER A 115 -14.35 8.68 11.73
CA SER A 115 -15.50 8.39 10.87
C SER A 115 -15.62 6.89 10.64
N ASP A 116 -16.73 6.28 11.05
CA ASP A 116 -17.11 4.91 10.66
C ASP A 116 -17.19 4.74 9.12
N GLY A 117 -17.14 5.85 8.37
CA GLY A 117 -17.18 5.90 6.90
C GLY A 117 -15.82 5.94 6.20
N GLY A 118 -14.73 6.27 6.90
CA GLY A 118 -13.43 6.50 6.28
C GLY A 118 -13.40 7.71 5.33
N ILE A 119 -12.26 8.38 5.27
CA ILE A 119 -11.94 9.58 4.47
C ILE A 119 -12.43 10.89 5.11
N VAL A 120 -11.48 11.82 5.30
CA VAL A 120 -11.79 13.23 5.59
C VAL A 120 -12.61 13.79 4.42
N GLY A 121 -13.93 13.89 4.59
CA GLY A 121 -14.84 14.46 3.59
C GLY A 121 -15.18 13.57 2.39
N GLY A 122 -14.84 12.27 2.39
CA GLY A 122 -15.18 11.34 1.30
C GLY A 122 -14.33 11.44 0.03
N ASP A 123 -13.31 12.32 -0.01
CA ASP A 123 -12.48 12.55 -1.20
C ASP A 123 -11.12 11.82 -1.18
N ARG A 124 -11.12 10.57 -1.63
CA ARG A 124 -9.92 9.71 -1.67
C ARG A 124 -8.83 10.25 -2.60
N LEU A 125 -9.24 10.84 -3.73
CA LEU A 125 -8.35 11.47 -4.71
C LEU A 125 -7.68 12.73 -4.14
N GLY A 126 -8.40 13.50 -3.32
CA GLY A 126 -7.82 14.63 -2.58
C GLY A 126 -6.79 14.17 -1.54
N ALA A 127 -7.06 13.08 -0.81
CA ALA A 127 -6.14 12.54 0.18
C ALA A 127 -4.81 12.07 -0.44
N ILE A 128 -4.85 11.32 -1.55
CA ILE A 128 -3.62 10.90 -2.27
C ILE A 128 -2.84 12.12 -2.78
N ALA A 129 -3.51 13.16 -3.28
CA ALA A 129 -2.84 14.36 -3.76
C ALA A 129 -2.05 15.07 -2.64
N VAL A 130 -2.63 15.15 -1.44
CA VAL A 130 -1.96 15.74 -0.26
C VAL A 130 -0.75 14.92 0.17
N ALA A 131 -0.91 13.58 0.28
CA ALA A 131 0.17 12.69 0.66
C ALA A 131 1.35 12.77 -0.33
N LEU A 132 1.04 12.69 -1.64
CA LEU A 132 2.05 12.83 -2.70
C LEU A 132 2.74 14.19 -2.67
N THR A 133 2.00 15.29 -2.52
CA THR A 133 2.60 16.63 -2.46
C THR A 133 3.53 16.78 -1.26
N LYS A 134 3.11 16.33 -0.09
CA LYS A 134 3.93 16.34 1.12
C LYS A 134 5.21 15.53 0.91
N ARG A 135 5.09 14.33 0.32
CA ARG A 135 6.25 13.48 0.04
C ARG A 135 7.20 14.12 -0.97
N LEU A 136 6.70 14.55 -2.13
CA LEU A 136 7.53 15.10 -3.22
C LEU A 136 8.22 16.42 -2.83
N THR A 137 7.70 17.15 -1.85
CA THR A 137 8.31 18.38 -1.32
C THR A 137 9.23 18.15 -0.12
N ASP A 138 9.18 16.98 0.52
CA ASP A 138 10.00 16.66 1.69
C ASP A 138 11.45 16.34 1.30
N ARG A 139 12.32 17.32 1.57
CA ARG A 139 13.76 17.30 1.31
C ARG A 139 14.58 16.53 2.35
N THR A 140 13.96 16.05 3.43
CA THR A 140 14.65 15.30 4.49
C THR A 140 14.80 13.81 4.14
N LYS A 141 14.12 13.35 3.09
CA LYS A 141 14.07 11.95 2.65
C LYS A 141 14.68 11.79 1.26
N ALA A 142 15.11 10.57 0.94
CA ALA A 142 15.58 10.19 -0.40
C ALA A 142 14.57 10.58 -1.50
N PRO A 143 14.94 11.38 -2.52
CA PRO A 143 14.03 11.87 -3.55
C PRO A 143 13.29 10.74 -4.30
N SER A 144 12.05 11.01 -4.71
CA SER A 144 11.30 10.09 -5.56
C SER A 144 11.84 10.09 -6.98
N ARG A 145 11.95 8.91 -7.61
CA ARG A 145 12.19 8.73 -9.05
C ARG A 145 10.96 8.27 -9.81
N GLY A 146 9.94 7.80 -9.09
CA GLY A 146 8.70 7.28 -9.64
C GLY A 146 7.70 7.07 -8.52
N VAL A 147 6.42 7.16 -8.85
CA VAL A 147 5.31 6.90 -7.94
C VAL A 147 4.47 5.75 -8.49
N VAL A 148 4.15 4.78 -7.64
CA VAL A 148 3.13 3.78 -7.93
C VAL A 148 1.98 4.00 -6.95
N TRP A 149 0.75 4.08 -7.46
CA TRP A 149 -0.46 4.10 -6.63
C TRP A 149 -1.33 2.89 -6.97
N MET A 150 -1.56 2.03 -5.98
CA MET A 150 -2.36 0.82 -6.09
C MET A 150 -3.56 0.92 -5.16
N ASP A 151 -4.75 0.99 -5.74
CA ASP A 151 -5.97 1.20 -4.98
C ASP A 151 -7.17 0.68 -5.77
N ALA A 152 -8.05 -0.08 -5.11
CA ALA A 152 -9.24 -0.65 -5.72
C ALA A 152 -10.45 0.30 -5.73
N ALA A 153 -10.25 1.56 -5.33
CA ALA A 153 -11.23 2.62 -5.33
C ALA A 153 -11.95 2.76 -6.68
N PRO A 154 -13.30 2.72 -6.71
CA PRO A 154 -14.06 2.86 -7.95
C PRO A 154 -13.88 4.23 -8.61
N GLU A 155 -13.56 5.27 -7.84
CA GLU A 155 -13.33 6.65 -8.29
C GLU A 155 -12.20 6.74 -9.31
N ILE A 156 -11.21 5.83 -9.28
CA ILE A 156 -10.14 5.79 -10.29
C ILE A 156 -10.70 5.54 -11.69
N ARG A 157 -11.76 4.72 -11.81
CA ARG A 157 -12.44 4.45 -13.09
C ARG A 157 -13.51 5.48 -13.41
N GLN A 158 -14.20 5.99 -12.38
CA GLN A 158 -15.34 6.89 -12.54
C GLN A 158 -14.90 8.34 -12.81
N GLU A 159 -13.73 8.74 -12.33
CA GLU A 159 -13.21 10.11 -12.42
C GLU A 159 -11.82 10.19 -13.09
N PRO A 160 -11.65 9.69 -14.33
CA PRO A 160 -10.34 9.61 -14.99
C PRO A 160 -9.65 10.98 -15.13
N HIS A 161 -10.44 12.04 -15.30
CA HIS A 161 -9.92 13.42 -15.37
C HIS A 161 -9.19 13.86 -14.09
N ARG A 162 -9.63 13.39 -12.91
CA ARG A 162 -8.97 13.70 -11.63
C ARG A 162 -7.71 12.87 -11.43
N VAL A 163 -7.72 11.63 -11.92
CA VAL A 163 -6.51 10.80 -11.97
C VAL A 163 -5.47 11.45 -12.89
N ASP A 164 -5.87 12.00 -14.03
CA ASP A 164 -4.96 12.70 -14.93
C ASP A 164 -4.43 14.01 -14.31
N GLN A 165 -5.26 14.74 -13.56
CA GLN A 165 -4.79 15.89 -12.77
C GLN A 165 -3.75 15.47 -11.72
N LEU A 166 -3.96 14.34 -11.05
CA LEU A 166 -3.00 13.79 -10.10
C LEU A 166 -1.67 13.44 -10.78
N ARG A 167 -1.72 12.78 -11.95
CA ARG A 167 -0.52 12.48 -12.75
C ARG A 167 0.20 13.76 -13.19
N GLN A 168 -0.53 14.77 -13.65
CA GLN A 168 0.05 16.07 -14.03
C GLN A 168 0.75 16.73 -12.85
N MET A 169 0.11 16.74 -11.67
CA MET A 169 0.69 17.27 -10.44
C MET A 169 1.99 16.54 -10.07
N VAL A 170 2.04 15.20 -10.14
CA VAL A 170 3.28 14.44 -9.91
C VAL A 170 4.34 14.78 -10.96
N GLY A 171 3.94 14.92 -12.23
CA GLY A 171 4.80 15.31 -13.34
C GLY A 171 5.42 16.70 -13.22
N GLU A 172 4.79 17.64 -12.52
CA GLU A 172 5.37 18.95 -12.20
C GLU A 172 6.66 18.85 -11.36
N PHE A 173 6.84 17.73 -10.65
CA PHE A 173 8.07 17.42 -9.90
C PHE A 173 9.11 16.63 -10.74
N GLY A 174 8.83 16.38 -12.03
CA GLY A 174 9.69 15.58 -12.91
C GLY A 174 9.70 14.10 -12.55
N VAL A 175 8.57 13.59 -12.03
CA VAL A 175 8.38 12.21 -11.60
C VAL A 175 7.21 11.61 -12.37
N ASP A 176 7.33 10.36 -12.80
CA ASP A 176 6.25 9.63 -13.44
C ASP A 176 5.39 8.89 -12.42
N MET A 177 4.11 8.66 -12.78
CA MET A 177 3.15 8.00 -11.91
C MET A 177 2.45 6.83 -12.61
N LEU A 178 2.65 5.63 -12.08
CA LEU A 178 1.87 4.43 -12.41
C LEU A 178 0.65 4.33 -11.48
N VAL A 179 -0.51 4.05 -12.06
CA VAL A 179 -1.75 3.80 -11.29
C VAL A 179 -2.25 2.41 -11.63
N ILE A 180 -2.39 1.56 -10.60
CA ILE A 180 -2.96 0.22 -10.70
C ILE A 180 -4.30 0.23 -9.97
N ASN A 181 -5.36 -0.17 -10.67
CA ASN A 181 -6.71 -0.21 -10.10
C ASN A 181 -7.30 -1.62 -10.25
N PRO A 182 -6.92 -2.53 -9.34
CA PRO A 182 -7.30 -3.92 -9.43
C PRO A 182 -8.81 -4.11 -9.23
N ASP A 183 -9.30 -5.27 -9.62
CA ASP A 183 -10.66 -5.73 -9.29
C ASP A 183 -10.71 -6.02 -7.78
N SER A 184 -11.48 -5.23 -7.01
CA SER A 184 -11.51 -5.30 -5.54
C SER A 184 -11.87 -6.69 -5.00
N TYR A 185 -12.60 -7.50 -5.78
CA TYR A 185 -12.97 -8.87 -5.41
C TYR A 185 -11.86 -9.90 -5.65
N LYS A 186 -10.81 -9.53 -6.39
CA LYS A 186 -9.73 -10.43 -6.80
C LYS A 186 -8.36 -9.98 -6.30
N GLY A 187 -8.21 -8.70 -5.97
CA GLY A 187 -6.90 -8.13 -5.67
C GLY A 187 -6.06 -7.96 -6.94
N ILE A 188 -4.81 -7.56 -6.74
CA ILE A 188 -3.84 -7.34 -7.80
C ILE A 188 -3.47 -8.66 -8.50
N SER A 189 -3.51 -8.64 -9.83
CA SER A 189 -3.12 -9.77 -10.67
C SER A 189 -1.60 -9.84 -10.88
N ARG A 190 -1.10 -11.00 -11.33
CA ARG A 190 0.32 -11.16 -11.70
C ARG A 190 0.75 -10.16 -12.77
N GLN A 191 -0.07 -9.91 -13.77
CA GLN A 191 0.23 -8.96 -14.85
C GLN A 191 0.30 -7.51 -14.35
N GLU A 192 -0.54 -7.14 -13.38
CA GLU A 192 -0.48 -5.81 -12.75
C GLU A 192 0.77 -5.69 -11.88
N MET A 193 1.15 -6.75 -11.17
CA MET A 193 2.39 -6.77 -10.41
C MET A 193 3.64 -6.73 -11.31
N GLU A 194 3.62 -7.39 -12.47
CA GLU A 194 4.68 -7.28 -13.48
C GLU A 194 4.87 -5.82 -13.94
N GLN A 195 3.77 -5.08 -14.17
CA GLN A 195 3.85 -3.64 -14.49
C GLN A 195 4.49 -2.83 -13.37
N VAL A 196 4.21 -3.15 -12.11
CA VAL A 196 4.84 -2.50 -10.95
C VAL A 196 6.34 -2.78 -10.94
N THR A 197 6.75 -4.04 -11.13
CA THR A 197 8.17 -4.42 -11.15
C THR A 197 8.93 -3.81 -12.33
N ASP A 198 8.32 -3.75 -13.51
CA ASP A 198 8.92 -3.12 -14.70
C ASP A 198 9.10 -1.61 -14.46
N PHE A 199 8.07 -0.95 -13.92
CA PHE A 199 8.15 0.47 -13.57
C PHE A 199 9.28 0.77 -12.57
N ILE A 200 9.45 -0.09 -11.55
CA ILE A 200 10.55 0.03 -10.59
C ILE A 200 11.91 -0.12 -11.30
N ALA A 201 12.04 -1.04 -12.25
CA ALA A 201 13.29 -1.30 -12.96
C ALA A 201 13.66 -0.18 -13.96
N GLU A 202 12.66 0.46 -14.57
CA GLU A 202 12.87 1.53 -15.56
C GLU A 202 13.28 2.88 -14.96
N HIS A 203 12.89 3.12 -13.70
CA HIS A 203 13.18 4.38 -13.02
C HIS A 203 14.47 4.32 -12.18
#